data_AF-A0A673GD89-F1
#
_entry.id   AF-A0A673GD89-F1
#
_cell.length_a   1.000
_cell.length_b   1.000
_cell.length_c   1.000
_cell.angle_alpha   90.00
_cell.angle_beta   90.00
_cell.angle_gamma   90.00
#
_symmetry.space_group_name_H-M   'P 1'
#
loop_
_entity.id
_entity.type
_entity.pdbx_description
1 polymer ?
#
loop_
_entity_poly.entity_id
_entity_poly.type
_entity_poly.pdbx_seq_one_letter_code
_entity_poly.pdbx_strand_id
1 'polypeptide(L)' 'MLQNGKKFDSSRDRNKPFKFKIGRQEVIKGWEEGVAQMSLGQRAKITCTPDMAYGAT' A
#
# COMPACT_ATOMS: atom_id res chain seq x y z
N MET A 1 5.13 1.28 -6.98
CA MET A 1 5.71 1.32 -8.34
C MET A 1 5.07 0.20 -9.14
N LEU A 2 4.92 0.37 -10.44
CA LEU A 2 4.54 -0.71 -11.36
C LEU A 2 5.73 -1.69 -11.51
N GLN A 3 5.49 -2.87 -12.09
CA GLN A 3 6.54 -3.88 -12.29
C GLN A 3 7.72 -3.36 -13.13
N ASN A 4 7.46 -2.42 -14.04
CA ASN A 4 8.48 -1.74 -14.83
C ASN A 4 9.25 -0.63 -14.07
N GLY A 5 9.08 -0.52 -12.75
CA GLY A 5 9.74 0.48 -11.91
C GLY A 5 9.10 1.87 -11.95
N LYS A 6 8.11 2.12 -12.81
CA LYS A 6 7.44 3.43 -12.89
C LYS A 6 6.70 3.74 -11.59
N LYS A 7 6.93 4.94 -11.04
CA LYS A 7 6.15 5.46 -9.91
C LYS A 7 4.71 5.68 -10.35
N PHE A 8 3.76 5.15 -9.59
CA PHE A 8 2.32 5.35 -9.84
C PHE A 8 1.72 6.36 -8.85
N ASP A 9 2.13 6.30 -7.57
CA ASP A 9 1.67 7.21 -6.53
C ASP A 9 2.72 7.39 -5.41
N SER A 10 2.68 8.55 -4.74
CA SER A 10 3.53 8.90 -3.58
C SER A 10 2.85 9.96 -2.70
N SER A 11 2.60 9.63 -1.43
CA SER A 11 2.10 10.58 -0.43
C SER A 11 3.15 11.63 -0.03
N ARG A 12 4.44 11.30 -0.18
CA ARG A 12 5.56 12.23 0.08
C ARG A 12 5.60 13.36 -0.93
N ASP A 13 5.31 13.06 -2.20
CA ASP A 13 5.26 14.08 -3.27
C ASP A 13 4.13 15.09 -3.02
N ARG A 14 3.07 14.65 -2.32
CA ARG A 14 1.96 15.50 -1.87
C ARG A 14 2.21 16.20 -0.54
N ASN A 15 3.34 15.94 0.13
CA ASN A 15 3.63 16.43 1.48
C ASN A 15 2.50 16.20 2.51
N LYS A 16 1.73 15.12 2.34
CA LYS A 16 0.57 14.83 3.19
C LYS A 16 0.54 13.36 3.60
N PRO A 17 0.55 13.04 4.91
CA PRO A 17 0.38 11.67 5.37
C PRO A 17 -0.93 11.06 4.87
N PHE A 18 -0.85 9.83 4.37
CA PHE A 18 -2.03 9.04 4.04
C PHE A 18 -2.54 8.35 5.30
N LYS A 19 -3.85 8.41 5.55
CA LYS A 19 -4.51 7.84 6.72
C LYS A 19 -5.65 6.95 6.24
N PHE A 20 -5.78 5.78 6.86
CA PHE A 20 -6.86 4.83 6.63
C PHE A 20 -7.10 4.05 7.93
N LYS A 21 -8.27 3.39 8.06
CA LYS A 21 -8.54 2.50 9.20
C LYS A 21 -8.41 1.05 8.78
N ILE A 22 -7.54 0.30 9.47
CA ILE A 22 -7.38 -1.15 9.27
C ILE A 22 -8.70 -1.87 9.58
N GLY A 23 -9.04 -2.85 8.74
CA GLY A 23 -10.25 -3.67 8.85
C GLY A 23 -11.51 -3.04 8.27
N ARG A 24 -11.41 -1.88 7.59
CA ARG A 24 -12.55 -1.27 6.88
C ARG A 24 -12.56 -1.55 5.38
N GLN A 25 -11.54 -2.22 4.85
CA GLN A 25 -11.40 -2.47 3.41
C GLN A 25 -11.39 -1.17 2.60
N GLU A 26 -10.84 -0.10 3.17
CA GLU A 26 -10.67 1.22 2.53
C GLU A 26 -9.46 1.25 1.59
N VAL A 27 -8.59 0.24 1.67
CA VAL A 27 -7.36 0.10 0.92
C VAL A 27 -7.27 -1.31 0.31
N ILE A 28 -6.32 -1.50 -0.61
CA ILE A 28 -6.08 -2.82 -1.23
C ILE A 28 -5.73 -3.88 -0.18
N LYS A 29 -6.10 -5.13 -0.42
CA LYS A 29 -5.91 -6.25 0.53
C LYS A 29 -4.47 -6.39 1.02
N GLY A 30 -3.49 -6.23 0.12
CA GLY A 30 -2.08 -6.29 0.48
C GLY A 30 -1.64 -5.20 1.46
N TRP A 31 -2.33 -4.05 1.51
CA TRP A 31 -2.08 -3.03 2.53
C TRP A 31 -2.74 -3.39 3.86
N GLU A 32 -3.98 -3.90 3.86
CA GLU A 32 -4.65 -4.36 5.08
C GLU A 32 -3.79 -5.40 5.82
N GLU A 33 -3.32 -6.43 5.11
CA GLU A 33 -2.51 -7.49 5.72
C GLU A 33 -1.08 -7.06 6.02
N GLY A 34 -0.43 -6.37 5.08
CA GLY A 34 0.98 -6.01 5.21
C GLY A 34 1.22 -4.93 6.26
N VAL A 35 0.34 -3.92 6.37
CA VAL A 35 0.47 -2.85 7.37
C VAL A 35 0.06 -3.34 8.76
N ALA A 36 -0.86 -4.29 8.88
CA ALA A 36 -1.23 -4.89 10.16
C ALA A 36 -0.06 -5.61 10.85
N GLN A 37 0.96 -6.04 10.10
CA GLN A 37 2.18 -6.66 10.63
C GLN A 37 3.26 -5.64 11.04
N MET A 38 3.04 -4.34 10.79
CA MET A 38 4.06 -3.32 11.04
C MET A 38 4.00 -2.74 12.44
N SER A 39 5.17 -2.33 12.94
CA SER A 39 5.29 -1.52 14.16
C SER A 39 5.41 -0.03 13.84
N LEU A 40 5.05 0.82 14.82
CA LEU A 40 5.17 2.27 14.68
C LEU A 40 6.61 2.68 14.33
N GLY A 41 6.77 3.52 13.30
CA GLY A 41 8.07 3.99 12.82
C GLY A 41 8.78 3.06 11.83
N GLN A 42 8.28 1.83 11.63
CA GLN A 42 8.86 0.89 10.67
C GLN A 42 8.67 1.37 9.22
N ARG A 43 9.67 1.09 8.38
CA ARG A 43 9.58 1.24 6.92
C ARG A 43 9.72 -0.13 6.27
N ALA A 44 8.74 -0.53 5.47
CA ALA A 44 8.71 -1.80 4.78
C ALA A 44 8.45 -1.61 3.27
N LYS A 45 8.87 -2.59 2.46
CA LYS A 45 8.50 -2.71 1.05
C LYS A 45 7.53 -3.88 0.91
N ILE A 46 6.26 -3.59 0.65
CA ILE A 46 5.23 -4.60 0.42
C ILE A 46 5.15 -4.84 -1.09
N THR A 47 5.31 -6.09 -1.52
CA THR A 47 5.14 -6.51 -2.92
C THR A 47 3.82 -7.26 -3.02
N CYS A 48 2.87 -6.73 -3.77
CA CYS A 48 1.54 -7.32 -3.92
C CYS A 48 1.42 -7.99 -5.30
N THR A 49 0.81 -9.17 -5.35
CA THR A 49 0.25 -9.74 -6.58
C THR A 49 -1.00 -8.97 -7.01
N PRO A 50 -1.45 -9.08 -8.27
CA PRO A 50 -2.60 -8.32 -8.78
C PRO A 50 -3.89 -8.51 -7.96
N ASP A 51 -4.20 -9.74 -7.55
CA ASP A 51 -5.36 -10.11 -6.73
C ASP A 51 -5.36 -9.46 -5.33
N MET A 52 -4.18 -9.16 -4.80
CA MET A 52 -3.98 -8.43 -3.54
C MET A 52 -3.91 -6.91 -3.72
N ALA A 53 -3.98 -6.44 -4.98
CA ALA A 53 -3.98 -5.04 -5.36
C ALA A 53 -5.32 -4.64 -5.99
N TYR A 54 -5.35 -4.43 -7.30
CA TYR A 54 -6.52 -3.95 -8.05
C TYR A 54 -7.14 -5.01 -8.96
N GLY A 55 -6.76 -6.28 -8.81
CA GLY A 55 -7.16 -7.40 -9.67
C GLY A 55 -6.35 -7.51 -10.96
N ALA A 56 -6.63 -8.57 -11.73
CA ALA A 56 -6.24 -8.64 -13.12
C ALA A 56 -7.30 -7.92 -13.95
N THR A 57 -6.87 -6.97 -14.79
CA THR A 57 -7.69 -6.44 -15.89
C THR A 57 -8.00 -7.53 -16.90
#